data_AF-A0A3B9EI82-F1
#
_entry.id   AF-A0A3B9EI82-F1
#
_cell.length_a   1.000
_cell.length_b   1.000
_cell.length_c   1.000
_cell.angle_alpha   90.00
_cell.angle_beta   90.00
_cell.angle_gamma   90.00
#
_symmetry.space_group_name_H-M   'P 1'
#
loop_
_entity.id
_entity.type
_entity.pdbx_description
1 polymer ?
#
loop_
_entity_poly.entity_id
_entity_poly.type
_entity_poly.pdbx_seq_one_letter_code
_entity_poly.pdbx_strand_id
1 'polypeptide(L)'
;MKPTVITIVAAVVALAASPALAESWHVVSRSSATVFMLDVDSITEASGARTAVLARVPASGPVDDLSYSAGEITIRCSANQAKPGVEVLYGPDGAEQERIDDGYDFDAIARNSLDSYIKDMLCDDQRGTLVYPSIRAFIEAGRPRAD
;
A
#
# COMPACT_ATOMS: atom_id res chain seq x y z
N MET A 1 -4.95 39.58 -55.32
CA MET A 1 -5.61 38.74 -54.29
C MET A 1 -4.57 37.73 -53.83
N LYS A 2 -4.07 37.83 -52.59
CA LYS A 2 -2.98 37.00 -52.03
C LYS A 2 -3.60 35.94 -51.11
N PRO A 3 -3.24 34.65 -51.23
CA PRO A 3 -3.83 33.61 -50.39
C PRO A 3 -3.20 33.64 -49.00
N THR A 4 -4.05 33.76 -47.97
CA THR A 4 -3.66 33.65 -46.57
C THR A 4 -3.52 32.17 -46.22
N VAL A 5 -2.28 31.74 -45.94
CA VAL A 5 -1.97 30.39 -45.45
C VAL A 5 -2.22 30.39 -43.94
N ILE A 6 -3.20 29.59 -43.48
CA ILE A 6 -3.48 29.39 -42.06
C ILE A 6 -2.66 28.18 -41.60
N THR A 7 -1.63 28.43 -40.80
CA THR A 7 -0.82 27.39 -40.16
C THR A 7 -1.55 26.85 -38.94
N ILE A 8 -1.96 25.59 -38.97
CA ILE A 8 -2.56 24.88 -37.83
C ILE A 8 -1.41 24.43 -36.92
N VAL A 9 -1.28 25.03 -35.74
CA VAL A 9 -0.36 24.57 -34.70
C VAL A 9 -1.06 23.45 -33.92
N ALA A 10 -0.62 22.21 -34.14
CA ALA A 10 -1.05 21.07 -33.33
C ALA A 10 -0.39 21.16 -31.94
N ALA A 11 -1.19 21.44 -30.91
CA ALA A 11 -0.75 21.38 -29.52
C ALA A 11 -0.63 19.92 -29.09
N VAL A 12 0.60 19.42 -28.97
CA VAL A 12 0.89 18.14 -28.31
C VAL A 12 0.76 18.36 -26.81
N VAL A 13 -0.36 17.95 -26.22
CA VAL A 13 -0.52 17.91 -24.76
C VAL A 13 0.34 16.77 -24.24
N ALA A 14 1.53 17.09 -23.73
CA ALA A 14 2.34 16.13 -22.98
C ALA A 14 1.58 15.80 -21.68
N LEU A 15 1.04 14.59 -21.59
CA LEU A 15 0.65 14.01 -20.31
C LEU A 15 1.92 13.92 -19.46
N ALA A 16 2.07 14.83 -18.51
CA ALA A 16 3.03 14.65 -17.43
C ALA A 16 2.57 13.43 -16.63
N ALA A 17 3.13 12.26 -16.93
CA ALA A 17 3.04 11.13 -16.03
C ALA A 17 3.77 11.57 -14.75
N SER A 18 3.01 11.85 -13.69
CA SER A 18 3.59 11.97 -12.36
C SER A 18 4.40 10.69 -12.11
N PRO A 19 5.65 10.77 -11.65
CA PRO A 19 6.34 9.57 -11.21
C PRO A 19 5.45 8.91 -10.16
N ALA A 20 5.08 7.64 -10.40
CA ALA A 20 4.55 6.83 -9.32
C ALA A 20 5.57 6.89 -8.18
N LEU A 21 5.11 7.15 -6.96
CA LEU A 21 5.98 7.03 -5.79
C LEU A 21 6.56 5.62 -5.81
N ALA A 22 7.84 5.49 -5.47
CA ALA A 22 8.45 4.18 -5.33
C ALA A 22 7.69 3.41 -4.23
N GLU A 23 7.38 2.15 -4.50
CA GLU A 23 6.69 1.25 -3.59
C GLU A 23 7.60 0.03 -3.36
N SER A 24 7.73 -0.39 -2.10
CA SER A 24 8.50 -1.58 -1.71
C SER A 24 7.68 -2.42 -0.74
N TRP A 25 6.92 -3.38 -1.28
CA TRP A 25 5.99 -4.20 -0.51
C TRP A 25 6.64 -5.45 0.03
N HIS A 26 6.61 -5.60 1.35
CA HIS A 26 7.08 -6.78 2.06
C HIS A 26 5.91 -7.51 2.70
N VAL A 27 5.92 -8.86 2.67
CA VAL A 27 4.93 -9.66 3.41
C VAL A 27 5.22 -9.56 4.91
N VAL A 28 4.23 -9.12 5.67
CA VAL A 28 4.26 -9.07 7.15
C VAL A 28 3.85 -10.41 7.73
N SER A 29 2.69 -10.91 7.31
CA SER A 29 2.12 -12.15 7.81
C SER A 29 1.09 -12.71 6.83
N ARG A 30 0.72 -13.97 7.04
CA ARG A 30 -0.24 -14.69 6.20
C ARG A 30 -1.23 -15.46 7.07
N SER A 31 -2.50 -15.37 6.70
CA SER A 31 -3.55 -16.29 7.14
C SER A 31 -3.99 -17.20 5.98
N SER A 32 -4.96 -18.07 6.21
CA SER A 32 -5.59 -18.84 5.13
C SER A 32 -6.37 -17.98 4.14
N ALA A 33 -6.81 -16.78 4.56
CA ALA A 33 -7.68 -15.90 3.78
C ALA A 33 -6.98 -14.64 3.27
N THR A 34 -5.95 -14.15 3.96
CA THR A 34 -5.35 -12.84 3.71
C THR A 34 -3.83 -12.88 3.79
N VAL A 35 -3.17 -12.16 2.91
CA VAL A 35 -1.75 -11.79 2.98
C VAL A 35 -1.69 -10.33 3.40
N PHE A 36 -0.98 -10.07 4.49
CA PHE A 36 -0.75 -8.73 4.99
C PHE A 36 0.61 -8.25 4.49
N MET A 37 0.65 -7.11 3.81
CA MET A 37 1.86 -6.57 3.22
C MET A 37 2.05 -5.12 3.64
N LEU A 38 3.29 -4.71 3.90
CA LEU A 38 3.64 -3.36 4.32
C LEU A 38 4.46 -2.69 3.23
N ASP A 39 4.10 -1.48 2.84
CA ASP A 39 4.92 -0.65 1.96
C ASP A 39 5.98 0.08 2.79
N VAL A 40 7.22 -0.31 2.61
CA VAL A 40 8.36 0.24 3.32
C VAL A 40 8.74 1.63 2.82
N ASP A 41 8.49 1.94 1.55
CA ASP A 41 8.80 3.27 1.00
C ASP A 41 7.78 4.32 1.46
N SER A 42 6.61 3.89 1.95
CA SER A 42 5.60 4.76 2.58
C SER A 42 5.92 5.17 4.02
N ILE A 43 6.99 4.65 4.63
CA ILE A 43 7.28 4.90 6.04
C ILE A 43 7.59 6.38 6.27
N THR A 44 6.79 7.00 7.13
CA THR A 44 7.00 8.37 7.62
C THR A 44 7.13 8.38 9.13
N GLU A 45 7.87 9.35 9.67
CA GLU A 45 8.02 9.53 11.12
C GLU A 45 7.56 10.94 11.51
N ALA A 46 6.63 11.00 12.46
CA ALA A 46 6.09 12.26 12.98
C ALA A 46 5.67 12.10 14.44
N SER A 47 5.97 13.10 15.28
CA SER A 47 5.50 13.17 16.67
C SER A 47 5.78 11.91 17.50
N GLY A 48 6.92 11.25 17.27
CA GLY A 48 7.32 10.03 17.97
C GLY A 48 6.55 8.76 17.57
N ALA A 49 5.85 8.79 16.42
CA ALA A 49 5.19 7.64 15.83
C ALA A 49 5.69 7.42 14.39
N ARG A 50 5.64 6.17 13.95
CA ARG A 50 5.94 5.76 12.57
C ARG A 50 4.64 5.35 11.89
N THR A 51 4.41 5.85 10.68
CA THR A 51 3.23 5.55 9.88
C THR A 51 3.64 4.90 8.57
N ALA A 52 2.90 3.90 8.12
CA ALA A 52 3.09 3.25 6.84
C ALA A 52 1.77 2.73 6.28
N VAL A 53 1.76 2.33 5.02
CA VAL A 53 0.63 1.71 4.36
C VAL A 53 0.70 0.19 4.51
N LEU A 54 -0.39 -0.40 4.97
CA LEU A 54 -0.61 -1.83 5.12
C LEU A 54 -1.69 -2.29 4.13
N ALA A 55 -1.34 -3.21 3.24
CA ALA A 55 -2.29 -3.88 2.37
C ALA A 55 -2.80 -5.20 2.95
N ARG A 56 -4.09 -5.47 2.73
CA ARG A 56 -4.77 -6.73 3.00
C ARG A 56 -5.20 -7.34 1.67
N VAL A 57 -4.43 -8.31 1.21
CA VAL A 57 -4.65 -8.96 -0.10
C VAL A 57 -5.30 -10.32 0.12
N PRO A 58 -6.38 -10.69 -0.58
CA PRO A 58 -6.91 -12.06 -0.54
C PRO A 58 -5.81 -13.08 -0.85
N ALA A 59 -5.70 -14.14 -0.05
CA ALA A 59 -4.62 -15.13 -0.19
C ALA A 59 -4.73 -16.02 -1.43
N SER A 60 -5.91 -16.04 -2.06
CA SER A 60 -6.21 -16.81 -3.27
C SER A 60 -7.27 -16.09 -4.09
N GLY A 61 -7.29 -16.37 -5.38
CA GLY A 61 -8.26 -15.82 -6.32
C GLY A 61 -7.69 -15.78 -7.73
N PRO A 62 -8.47 -15.32 -8.71
CA PRO A 62 -7.97 -15.02 -10.05
C PRO A 62 -6.80 -14.02 -9.98
N VAL A 63 -5.88 -14.10 -10.94
CA VAL A 63 -4.72 -13.19 -11.03
C VAL A 63 -5.08 -11.84 -11.65
N ASP A 64 -6.22 -11.78 -12.32
CA ASP A 64 -6.85 -10.57 -12.88
C ASP A 64 -7.87 -9.93 -11.93
N ASP A 65 -8.17 -10.56 -10.79
CA ASP A 65 -8.91 -9.94 -9.69
C ASP A 65 -7.93 -9.18 -8.79
N LEU A 66 -7.85 -7.88 -9.01
CA LEU A 66 -6.96 -6.96 -8.31
C LEU A 66 -7.56 -6.38 -7.03
N SER A 67 -8.58 -7.03 -6.47
CA SER A 67 -9.22 -6.56 -5.23
C SER A 67 -8.29 -6.69 -4.02
N TYR A 68 -8.17 -5.62 -3.24
CA TYR A 68 -7.48 -5.58 -1.94
C TYR A 68 -7.94 -4.35 -1.14
N SER A 69 -7.58 -4.27 0.15
CA SER A 69 -7.62 -3.01 0.88
C SER A 69 -6.21 -2.53 1.22
N ALA A 70 -6.01 -1.22 1.31
CA ALA A 70 -4.80 -0.62 1.84
C ALA A 70 -5.15 0.46 2.84
N GLY A 71 -4.63 0.34 4.07
CA GLY A 71 -4.87 1.30 5.12
C GLY A 71 -3.59 1.77 5.78
N GLU A 72 -3.62 2.99 6.29
CA GLU A 72 -2.53 3.50 7.13
C GLU A 72 -2.51 2.76 8.48
N ILE A 73 -1.30 2.49 8.97
CA ILE A 73 -1.06 2.01 10.32
C ILE A 73 -0.01 2.90 10.96
N THR A 74 -0.33 3.44 12.14
CA THR A 74 0.59 4.29 12.91
C THR A 74 0.98 3.60 14.20
N ILE A 75 2.29 3.47 14.45
CA ILE A 75 2.86 2.78 15.61
C ILE A 75 3.68 3.76 16.45
N ARG A 76 3.41 3.80 17.75
CA ARG A 76 4.29 4.42 18.76
C ARG A 76 5.20 3.34 19.35
N CYS A 77 6.39 3.17 18.76
CA CYS A 77 7.31 2.09 19.09
C CYS A 77 7.56 1.96 20.60
N SER A 78 7.89 3.08 21.27
CA SER A 78 8.21 3.11 22.71
C SER A 78 7.00 2.90 23.63
N ALA A 79 5.80 3.27 23.19
CA ALA A 79 4.57 3.14 23.98
C ALA A 79 3.86 1.80 23.77
N ASN A 80 4.30 0.99 22.80
CA ASN A 80 3.63 -0.24 22.38
C ASN A 80 2.15 -0.01 22.03
N GLN A 81 1.90 1.01 21.22
CA GLN A 81 0.55 1.38 20.78
C GLN A 81 0.45 1.47 19.26
N ALA A 82 -0.72 1.12 18.73
CA ALA A 82 -1.06 1.19 17.31
C ALA A 82 -2.36 1.96 17.11
N LYS A 83 -2.50 2.59 15.94
CA LYS A 83 -3.71 3.28 15.50
C LYS A 83 -3.89 3.08 14.00
N PRO A 84 -5.02 2.55 13.52
CA PRO A 84 -5.32 2.56 12.09
C PRO A 84 -5.62 3.99 11.64
N GLY A 85 -5.30 4.29 10.39
CA GLY A 85 -5.71 5.52 9.72
C GLY A 85 -6.76 5.22 8.66
N VAL A 86 -6.70 5.97 7.56
CA VAL A 86 -7.62 5.81 6.44
C VAL A 86 -7.36 4.48 5.74
N GLU A 87 -8.42 3.69 5.51
CA GLU A 87 -8.43 2.49 4.67
C GLU A 87 -9.07 2.79 3.31
N VAL A 88 -8.49 2.24 2.25
CA VAL A 88 -8.95 2.38 0.87
C VAL A 88 -9.25 0.98 0.34
N LEU A 89 -10.44 0.80 -0.24
CA LEU A 89 -10.85 -0.43 -0.89
C LEU A 89 -10.65 -0.33 -2.40
N TYR A 90 -9.97 -1.32 -2.97
CA TYR A 90 -9.75 -1.46 -4.41
C TYR A 90 -10.58 -2.62 -4.96
N GLY A 91 -11.25 -2.39 -6.09
CA GLY A 91 -12.08 -3.38 -6.77
C GLY A 91 -11.29 -4.32 -7.69
N PRO A 92 -11.97 -5.24 -8.41
CA PRO A 92 -11.31 -6.22 -9.27
C PRO A 92 -10.50 -5.63 -10.42
N ASP A 93 -10.86 -4.44 -10.88
CA ASP A 93 -10.14 -3.66 -11.90
C ASP A 93 -8.91 -2.92 -11.33
N GLY A 94 -8.73 -2.96 -10.01
CA GLY A 94 -7.70 -2.23 -9.27
C GLY A 94 -8.02 -0.75 -9.09
N ALA A 95 -9.24 -0.30 -9.40
CA ALA A 95 -9.68 1.06 -9.12
C ALA A 95 -10.09 1.22 -7.65
N GLU A 96 -9.80 2.39 -7.07
CA GLU A 96 -10.34 2.78 -5.77
C GLU A 96 -11.88 2.84 -5.84
N GLN A 97 -12.54 2.16 -4.91
CA GLN A 97 -14.00 2.07 -4.81
C GLN A 97 -14.51 2.87 -3.62
N GLU A 98 -13.81 2.77 -2.49
CA GLU A 98 -14.23 3.37 -1.24
C GLU A 98 -13.02 3.79 -0.42
N ARG A 99 -13.20 4.84 0.37
CA ARG A 99 -12.23 5.36 1.33
C ARG A 99 -12.92 5.56 2.67
N ILE A 100 -12.41 4.90 3.70
CA ILE A 100 -13.01 4.81 5.02
C ILE A 100 -12.02 5.40 6.02
N ASP A 101 -12.44 6.41 6.76
CA ASP A 101 -11.70 6.91 7.92
C ASP A 101 -12.41 6.40 9.17
N ASP A 102 -11.84 5.36 9.78
CA ASP A 102 -12.43 4.74 10.94
C ASP A 102 -12.29 5.59 12.22
N GLY A 103 -11.39 6.59 12.23
CA GLY A 103 -11.25 7.52 13.35
C GLY A 103 -10.83 6.89 14.69
N TYR A 104 -10.33 5.66 14.72
CA TYR A 104 -9.89 5.00 15.96
C TYR A 104 -8.70 5.73 16.59
N ASP A 105 -8.63 5.66 17.92
CA ASP A 105 -7.51 6.15 18.72
C ASP A 105 -6.43 5.09 18.91
N PHE A 106 -5.27 5.51 19.45
CA PHE A 106 -4.19 4.59 19.80
C PHE A 106 -4.63 3.58 20.86
N ASP A 107 -4.43 2.29 20.58
CA ASP A 107 -4.65 1.19 21.52
C ASP A 107 -3.36 0.37 21.72
N ALA A 108 -3.31 -0.42 22.79
CA ALA A 108 -2.18 -1.27 23.12
C ALA A 108 -2.00 -2.42 22.10
N ILE A 109 -0.77 -2.63 21.66
CA ILE A 109 -0.43 -3.73 20.76
C ILE A 109 -0.38 -5.04 21.56
N ALA A 110 -1.33 -5.93 21.28
CA ALA A 110 -1.33 -7.28 21.82
C ALA A 110 -0.16 -8.11 21.27
N ARG A 111 0.38 -9.02 22.09
CA ARG A 111 1.41 -9.97 21.62
C ARG A 111 0.85 -10.93 20.57
N ASN A 112 1.68 -11.29 19.59
CA ASN A 112 1.34 -12.20 18.50
C ASN A 112 0.15 -11.73 17.64
N SER A 113 -0.15 -10.43 17.66
CA SER A 113 -1.12 -9.78 16.78
C SER A 113 -0.45 -9.33 15.48
N LEU A 114 -1.26 -9.01 14.47
CA LEU A 114 -0.78 -8.38 13.25
C LEU A 114 0.05 -7.12 13.56
N ASP A 115 -0.46 -6.25 14.44
CA ASP A 115 0.21 -5.00 14.82
C ASP A 115 1.55 -5.24 15.51
N SER A 116 1.71 -6.37 16.22
CA SER A 116 3.01 -6.75 16.79
C SER A 116 4.03 -7.07 15.70
N TYR A 117 3.64 -7.79 14.64
CA TYR A 117 4.54 -8.07 13.51
C TYR A 117 4.83 -6.81 12.68
N ILE A 118 3.85 -5.93 12.51
CA ILE A 118 4.05 -4.62 11.86
C ILE A 118 5.04 -3.78 12.67
N LYS A 119 4.90 -3.77 14.00
CA LYS A 119 5.84 -3.08 14.90
C LYS A 119 7.26 -3.59 14.70
N ASP A 120 7.49 -4.89 14.62
CA ASP A 120 8.83 -5.46 14.40
C ASP A 120 9.44 -4.96 13.07
N MET A 121 8.63 -4.83 12.01
CA MET A 121 9.08 -4.29 10.72
C MET A 121 9.33 -2.78 10.74
N LEU A 122 8.46 -2.02 11.41
CA LEU A 122 8.53 -0.56 11.45
C LEU A 122 9.56 -0.04 12.46
N CYS A 123 9.75 -0.72 13.58
CA CYS A 123 10.58 -0.27 14.69
C CYS A 123 11.95 -0.95 14.70
N ASP A 124 12.02 -2.23 14.34
CA ASP A 124 13.21 -3.09 14.49
C ASP A 124 13.78 -3.60 13.15
N ASP A 125 13.27 -3.07 12.03
CA ASP A 125 13.73 -3.37 10.66
C ASP A 125 13.69 -4.86 10.28
N GLN A 126 12.80 -5.65 10.92
CA GLN A 126 12.65 -7.09 10.72
C GLN A 126 11.90 -7.43 9.41
N ARG A 127 12.44 -7.00 8.27
CA ARG A 127 11.78 -7.11 6.95
C ARG A 127 12.15 -8.41 6.23
N GLY A 128 11.18 -8.97 5.50
CA GLY A 128 11.41 -10.12 4.62
C GLY A 128 12.27 -9.76 3.40
N THR A 129 12.95 -10.76 2.81
CA THR A 129 13.83 -10.58 1.64
C THR A 129 13.08 -10.52 0.31
N LEU A 130 11.88 -11.09 0.24
CA LEU A 130 11.01 -10.97 -0.94
C LEU A 130 10.33 -9.61 -0.93
N VAL A 131 10.52 -8.87 -2.03
CA VAL A 131 10.00 -7.52 -2.23
C VAL A 131 9.19 -7.49 -3.53
N TYR A 132 8.04 -6.83 -3.48
CA TYR A 132 7.20 -6.60 -4.66
C TYR A 132 7.12 -5.10 -4.95
N PRO A 133 7.22 -4.68 -6.23
CA PRO A 133 7.21 -3.27 -6.61
C PRO A 133 5.80 -2.64 -6.61
N SER A 134 4.75 -3.43 -6.39
CA SER A 134 3.37 -2.99 -6.16
C SER A 134 2.52 -4.17 -5.68
N ILE A 135 1.34 -3.90 -5.10
CA ILE A 135 0.34 -4.93 -4.79
C ILE A 135 -0.17 -5.61 -6.06
N ARG A 136 -0.34 -4.86 -7.15
CA ARG A 136 -0.71 -5.42 -8.47
C ARG A 136 0.29 -6.49 -8.90
N ALA A 137 1.59 -6.19 -8.86
CA ALA A 137 2.63 -7.15 -9.23
C ALA A 137 2.60 -8.42 -8.35
N PHE A 138 2.32 -8.27 -7.05
CA PHE A 138 2.14 -9.41 -6.15
C PHE A 138 0.94 -10.30 -6.53
N ILE A 139 -0.20 -9.68 -6.86
CA ILE A 139 -1.42 -10.37 -7.28
C ILE A 139 -1.22 -11.10 -8.62
N GLU A 140 -0.68 -10.41 -9.61
CA GLU A 140 -0.42 -10.93 -10.96
C GLU A 140 0.59 -12.09 -10.94
N ALA A 141 1.54 -12.08 -9.99
CA ALA A 141 2.47 -13.19 -9.75
C ALA A 141 1.80 -14.42 -9.08
N GLY A 142 0.50 -14.37 -8.81
CA GLY A 142 -0.22 -15.48 -8.17
C GLY A 142 -0.03 -15.55 -6.66
N ARG A 143 0.31 -14.43 -6.01
CA ARG A 143 0.44 -14.30 -4.55
C ARG A 143 1.42 -15.33 -3.95
N PRO A 144 2.69 -15.38 -4.43
CA PRO A 144 3.63 -16.47 -4.13
C PRO A 144 3.91 -16.63 -2.64
N ARG A 145 4.12 -17.87 -2.18
CA ARG A 145 4.69 -18.15 -0.86
C ARG A 145 6.21 -18.15 -0.96
N ALA A 146 6.89 -17.67 0.09
CA ALA A 146 8.31 -17.95 0.27
C ALA A 146 8.45 -19.46 0.47
N ASP A 147 9.36 -20.07 -0.28
CA ASP A 147 9.74 -21.48 -0.23
C ASP A 147 10.67 -21.81 0.94
#